data_AF-A0A1A3NPA3-F1
#
_entry.id   AF-A0A1A3NPA3-F1
#
_cell.length_a   1.000
_cell.length_b   1.000
_cell.length_c   1.000
_cell.angle_alpha   90.00
_cell.angle_beta   90.00
_cell.angle_gamma   90.00
#
_symmetry.space_group_name_H-M   'P 1'
#
loop_
_entity.id
_entity.type
_entity.pdbx_description
1 polymer ?
#
loop_
_entity_poly.entity_id
_entity_poly.type
_entity_poly.pdbx_seq_one_letter_code
_entity_poly.pdbx_strand_id
1 'polypeptide(L)'
;MSKRDPLSVLHADDLPVHPDPAFAARLRRRLEAVLALPPQTLRRIDMSTQAVAEPDTNVIPRSAAQPYLAVADARAAIDWYTEAFGAAVVGEPIVMEDGRIGHAELEIAAGVLYLADEFPELGLKAPLPEAVSVSLMLHVTNTDAALRRARAQGATVTRDIYEAHGSRNATIIDPFGHRWMLSGPLGAPVEGIRHGDIGFISLATPDPERAAAFYGHVLGWTYDAASRRVTNTELPTGIHVTEDRPTLFCCYAVDDIEAARAAIAEAGGTADEAQQTPHGTTVDATDVHGMAFAVFDAAAASKRPELNGSGPGELAYVTYEVPNSAAFRDFYGRVLRWTFEPGRVKDGWQVREAHPMSGAAGGSSQATTVPMWTVANIDAAVARVREAGGTVLAEPSRQPYGLSAECTDDQGARFYLGQF
;
A
#
# COMPACT_ATOMS: atom_id res chain seq x y z
N MET A 1 13.71 37.59 -40.00
CA MET A 1 12.34 37.02 -40.00
C MET A 1 12.44 35.58 -40.47
N SER A 2 12.56 34.65 -39.52
CA SER A 2 12.88 33.24 -39.76
C SER A 2 11.63 32.47 -40.19
N LYS A 3 11.68 31.85 -41.36
CA LYS A 3 10.61 31.07 -42.00
C LYS A 3 10.83 29.58 -41.74
N ARG A 4 9.90 28.95 -41.00
CA ARG A 4 9.10 27.76 -41.39
C ARG A 4 8.55 27.10 -40.11
N ASP A 5 7.33 27.48 -39.77
CA ASP A 5 6.47 26.72 -38.88
C ASP A 5 6.04 25.44 -39.62
N PRO A 6 6.35 24.23 -39.11
CA PRO A 6 6.00 22.96 -39.74
C PRO A 6 4.49 22.71 -39.83
N LEU A 7 3.65 23.50 -39.13
CA LEU A 7 2.20 23.34 -39.13
C LEU A 7 1.49 24.06 -40.28
N SER A 8 2.20 24.84 -41.11
CA SER A 8 1.59 25.53 -42.25
C SER A 8 0.98 24.60 -43.31
N VAL A 9 1.38 23.32 -43.33
CA VAL A 9 0.84 22.28 -44.22
C VAL A 9 -0.63 21.96 -43.95
N LEU A 10 -1.12 22.22 -42.73
CA LEU A 10 -2.52 21.96 -42.36
C LEU A 10 -3.48 23.09 -42.75
N HIS A 11 -2.96 24.19 -43.30
CA HIS A 11 -3.76 25.31 -43.80
C HIS A 11 -4.06 25.21 -45.31
N ALA A 12 -3.92 24.02 -45.92
CA ALA A 12 -4.34 23.82 -47.30
C ALA A 12 -5.88 23.83 -47.39
N ASP A 13 -6.41 24.71 -48.24
CA ASP A 13 -7.82 24.78 -48.63
C ASP A 13 -8.20 23.56 -49.51
N ASP A 14 -8.12 22.35 -48.94
CA ASP A 14 -8.60 21.15 -49.62
C ASP A 14 -10.13 21.19 -49.68
N LEU A 15 -10.64 21.64 -50.84
CA LEU A 15 -12.06 21.61 -51.15
C LEU A 15 -12.57 20.16 -51.09
N PRO A 16 -13.74 19.89 -50.48
CA PRO A 16 -14.30 18.54 -50.42
C PRO A 16 -14.42 17.96 -51.84
N VAL A 17 -13.69 16.89 -52.11
CA VAL A 17 -13.80 16.19 -53.40
C VAL A 17 -15.17 15.55 -53.44
N HIS A 18 -16.03 16.01 -54.35
CA HIS A 18 -17.31 15.34 -54.59
C HIS A 18 -17.03 13.88 -55.01
N PRO A 19 -17.70 12.90 -54.38
CA PRO A 19 -17.46 11.50 -54.69
C PRO A 19 -17.75 11.23 -56.16
N ASP A 20 -16.94 10.38 -56.78
CA ASP A 20 -17.12 9.95 -58.18
C ASP A 20 -18.60 9.60 -58.44
N PRO A 21 -19.29 10.31 -59.35
CA PRO A 21 -20.70 10.07 -59.64
C PRO A 21 -20.99 8.62 -60.04
N ALA A 22 -20.04 7.94 -60.68
CA ALA A 22 -20.19 6.54 -61.04
C ALA A 22 -20.13 5.64 -59.80
N PHE A 23 -19.28 5.96 -58.82
CA PHE A 23 -19.26 5.29 -57.53
C PHE A 23 -20.57 5.51 -56.76
N ALA A 24 -21.03 6.76 -56.67
CA ALA A 24 -22.28 7.09 -55.99
C ALA A 24 -23.50 6.37 -56.62
N ALA A 25 -23.56 6.30 -57.95
CA ALA A 25 -24.62 5.58 -58.66
C ALA A 25 -24.54 4.06 -58.48
N ARG A 26 -23.34 3.47 -58.38
CA ARG A 26 -23.17 2.05 -58.04
C ARG A 26 -23.60 1.77 -56.59
N LEU A 27 -23.22 2.63 -55.65
CA LEU A 27 -23.58 2.49 -54.24
C LEU A 27 -25.11 2.60 -54.04
N ARG A 28 -25.75 3.60 -54.65
CA ARG A 28 -27.21 3.77 -54.58
C ARG A 28 -27.96 2.55 -55.11
N ARG A 29 -27.57 2.02 -56.28
CA ARG A 29 -28.17 0.78 -56.82
C ARG A 29 -28.00 -0.42 -55.88
N ARG A 30 -26.84 -0.52 -55.21
CA ARG A 30 -26.59 -1.61 -54.24
C ARG A 30 -27.49 -1.50 -53.02
N LEU A 31 -27.70 -0.30 -52.51
CA LEU A 31 -28.58 -0.04 -51.36
C LEU A 31 -30.05 -0.28 -51.70
N GLU A 32 -30.51 0.17 -52.87
CA GLU A 32 -31.87 -0.08 -53.36
C GLU A 32 -32.14 -1.57 -53.57
N ALA A 33 -31.16 -2.32 -54.10
CA ALA A 33 -31.26 -3.77 -54.25
C ALA A 33 -31.33 -4.50 -52.88
N VAL A 34 -30.64 -4.00 -51.86
CA VAL A 34 -30.68 -4.55 -50.49
C VAL A 34 -32.02 -4.27 -49.80
N LEU A 35 -32.60 -3.08 -50.02
CA LEU A 35 -33.91 -2.71 -49.48
C LEU A 35 -35.07 -3.49 -50.12
N ALA A 36 -34.88 -4.03 -51.33
CA ALA A 36 -35.89 -4.82 -52.04
C ALA A 36 -35.88 -6.32 -51.68
N LEU A 37 -34.98 -6.79 -50.81
CA LEU A 37 -34.92 -8.20 -50.39
C LEU A 37 -36.00 -8.54 -49.35
N PRO A 38 -36.56 -9.77 -49.34
CA PRO A 38 -37.51 -10.21 -48.32
C PRO A 38 -36.90 -10.14 -46.90
N PRO A 39 -37.68 -9.82 -45.85
CA PRO A 39 -37.17 -9.63 -44.48
C PRO A 39 -36.39 -10.82 -43.90
N GLN A 40 -36.62 -12.02 -44.44
CA GLN A 40 -36.03 -13.27 -43.97
C GLN A 40 -34.65 -13.57 -44.60
N THR A 41 -34.24 -12.81 -45.63
CA THR A 41 -32.95 -12.99 -46.33
C THR A 41 -31.90 -11.98 -45.87
N LEU A 42 -32.30 -10.93 -45.16
CA LEU A 42 -31.39 -10.05 -44.43
C LEU A 42 -31.00 -10.78 -43.14
N ARG A 43 -29.84 -11.43 -43.13
CA ARG A 43 -29.16 -11.74 -41.88
C ARG A 43 -28.99 -10.41 -41.15
N ARG A 44 -29.76 -10.23 -40.09
CA ARG A 44 -29.56 -9.21 -39.07
C ARG A 44 -28.10 -9.33 -38.66
N ILE A 45 -27.27 -8.39 -39.11
CA ILE A 45 -26.03 -8.09 -38.41
C ILE A 45 -26.54 -7.43 -37.14
N ASP A 46 -26.70 -8.22 -36.09
CA ASP A 46 -26.78 -7.65 -34.77
C ASP A 46 -25.50 -6.85 -34.58
N MET A 47 -25.62 -5.52 -34.63
CA MET A 47 -24.72 -4.62 -33.92
C MET A 47 -24.94 -4.85 -32.42
N SER A 48 -24.72 -6.09 -31.96
CA SER A 48 -24.26 -6.28 -30.60
C SER A 48 -22.92 -5.57 -30.57
N THR A 49 -22.78 -4.60 -29.68
CA THR A 49 -21.48 -4.17 -29.17
C THR A 49 -20.83 -5.36 -28.46
N GLN A 50 -20.54 -6.44 -29.18
CA GLN A 50 -19.32 -7.18 -28.91
C GLN A 50 -18.25 -6.14 -29.19
N ALA A 51 -17.63 -5.69 -28.10
CA ALA A 51 -16.42 -4.92 -28.18
C ALA A 51 -15.60 -5.49 -29.34
N VAL A 52 -15.35 -4.66 -30.36
CA VAL A 52 -14.10 -4.81 -31.09
C VAL A 52 -13.09 -4.90 -29.97
N ALA A 53 -12.52 -6.09 -29.73
CA ALA A 53 -11.39 -6.19 -28.85
C ALA A 53 -10.44 -5.14 -29.40
N GLU A 54 -10.27 -4.05 -28.64
CA GLU A 54 -9.16 -3.16 -28.90
C GLU A 54 -7.97 -4.10 -29.07
N PRO A 55 -7.20 -4.02 -30.17
CA PRO A 55 -6.00 -4.84 -30.26
C PRO A 55 -5.26 -4.61 -28.95
N ASP A 56 -4.95 -5.69 -28.21
CA ASP A 56 -4.25 -5.61 -26.94
C ASP A 56 -3.13 -4.59 -27.08
N THR A 57 -3.36 -3.37 -26.58
CA THR A 57 -2.39 -2.27 -26.73
C THR A 57 -1.20 -2.50 -25.81
N ASN A 58 -1.27 -3.53 -24.97
CA ASN A 58 -0.18 -4.11 -24.21
C ASN A 58 0.73 -5.00 -25.08
N VAL A 59 1.16 -4.49 -26.24
CA VAL A 59 2.43 -4.96 -26.80
C VAL A 59 3.53 -4.40 -25.91
N ILE A 60 3.93 -5.17 -24.89
CA ILE A 60 5.11 -4.85 -24.09
C ILE A 60 6.27 -4.70 -25.09
N PRO A 61 6.89 -3.51 -25.22
CA PRO A 61 7.98 -3.32 -26.16
C PRO A 61 9.11 -4.28 -25.81
N ARG A 62 9.68 -4.95 -26.82
CA ARG A 62 10.89 -5.76 -26.61
C ARG A 62 11.99 -4.84 -26.06
N SER A 63 12.71 -5.31 -25.06
CA SER A 63 13.85 -4.57 -24.50
C SER A 63 14.80 -4.16 -25.62
N ALA A 64 15.09 -2.86 -25.70
CA ALA A 64 16.00 -2.32 -26.71
C ALA A 64 17.46 -2.71 -26.44
N ALA A 65 17.79 -2.99 -25.18
CA ALA A 65 19.12 -3.40 -24.74
C ALA A 65 19.00 -4.49 -23.67
N GLN A 66 19.91 -5.45 -23.74
CA GLN A 66 20.09 -6.48 -22.73
C GLN A 66 21.14 -6.00 -21.72
N PRO A 67 20.83 -5.92 -20.41
CA PRO A 67 21.81 -5.46 -19.44
C PRO A 67 22.89 -6.51 -19.20
N TYR A 68 24.10 -6.02 -18.97
CA TYR A 68 25.22 -6.82 -18.45
C TYR A 68 25.67 -6.19 -17.15
N LEU A 69 25.39 -6.85 -16.03
CA LEU A 69 25.73 -6.37 -14.70
C LEU A 69 27.13 -6.82 -14.30
N ALA A 70 27.90 -5.87 -13.78
CA ALA A 70 29.10 -6.16 -13.01
C ALA A 70 28.75 -6.10 -11.52
N VAL A 71 29.21 -7.09 -10.77
CA VAL A 71 29.00 -7.18 -9.32
C VAL A 71 30.30 -7.57 -8.62
N ALA A 72 30.43 -7.24 -7.34
CA ALA A 72 31.63 -7.58 -6.58
C ALA A 72 31.73 -9.10 -6.27
N ASP A 73 30.59 -9.79 -6.22
CA ASP A 73 30.49 -11.24 -6.03
C ASP A 73 29.34 -11.79 -6.89
N ALA A 74 29.69 -12.38 -8.02
CA ALA A 74 28.74 -12.94 -8.98
C ALA A 74 27.98 -14.15 -8.46
N ARG A 75 28.60 -14.99 -7.61
CA ARG A 75 27.93 -16.17 -7.05
C ARG A 75 26.83 -15.74 -6.09
N ALA A 76 27.16 -14.83 -5.17
CA ALA A 76 26.18 -14.26 -4.26
C ALA A 76 25.05 -13.54 -5.01
N ALA A 77 25.36 -12.86 -6.11
CA ALA A 77 24.35 -12.20 -6.93
C ALA A 77 23.42 -13.17 -7.66
N ILE A 78 23.95 -14.27 -8.20
CA ILE A 78 23.14 -15.32 -8.82
C ILE A 78 22.14 -15.90 -7.81
N ASP A 79 22.62 -16.27 -6.61
CA ASP A 79 21.77 -16.80 -5.54
C ASP A 79 20.69 -15.78 -5.15
N TRP A 80 21.08 -14.51 -5.00
CA TRP A 80 20.15 -13.44 -4.66
C TRP A 80 19.07 -13.22 -5.72
N TYR A 81 19.43 -13.16 -7.01
CA TYR A 81 18.44 -12.97 -8.09
C TYR A 81 17.52 -14.18 -8.23
N THR A 82 18.03 -15.38 -7.95
CA THR A 82 17.23 -16.62 -7.92
C THR A 82 16.17 -16.52 -6.81
N GLU A 83 16.56 -16.17 -5.59
CA GLU A 83 15.66 -16.10 -4.44
C GLU A 83 14.71 -14.90 -4.47
N ALA A 84 15.22 -13.71 -4.80
CA ALA A 84 14.45 -12.48 -4.78
C ALA A 84 13.48 -12.38 -5.97
N PHE A 85 13.96 -12.69 -7.16
CA PHE A 85 13.22 -12.48 -8.40
C PHE A 85 12.80 -13.76 -9.14
N GLY A 86 13.22 -14.94 -8.66
CA GLY A 86 12.92 -16.20 -9.36
C GLY A 86 13.72 -16.35 -10.65
N ALA A 87 14.93 -15.77 -10.71
CA ALA A 87 15.82 -15.95 -11.84
C ALA A 87 16.27 -17.42 -11.96
N ALA A 88 16.53 -17.87 -13.17
CA ALA A 88 17.11 -19.19 -13.44
C ALA A 88 18.43 -19.04 -14.20
N VAL A 89 19.48 -19.74 -13.76
CA VAL A 89 20.75 -19.77 -14.48
C VAL A 89 20.58 -20.53 -15.78
N VAL A 90 20.98 -19.92 -16.89
CA VAL A 90 20.95 -20.53 -18.21
C VAL A 90 22.33 -21.06 -18.54
N GLY A 91 22.45 -22.39 -18.60
CA GLY A 91 23.73 -23.06 -18.83
C GLY A 91 24.69 -22.95 -17.64
N GLU A 92 25.95 -23.31 -17.89
CA GLU A 92 27.01 -23.22 -16.89
C GLU A 92 27.70 -21.84 -16.97
N PRO A 93 27.85 -21.10 -15.86
CA PRO A 93 28.63 -19.87 -15.84
C PRO A 93 30.07 -20.10 -16.33
N ILE A 94 30.59 -19.14 -17.09
CA ILE A 94 31.97 -19.16 -17.56
C ILE A 94 32.87 -18.68 -16.41
N VAL A 95 33.64 -19.61 -15.86
CA VAL A 95 34.62 -19.33 -14.80
C VAL A 95 36.00 -19.12 -15.42
N MET A 96 36.63 -18.00 -15.07
CA MET A 96 37.98 -17.64 -15.51
C MET A 96 39.04 -18.44 -14.74
N GLU A 97 40.29 -18.42 -15.22
CA GLU A 97 41.41 -19.14 -14.58
C GLU A 97 41.66 -18.71 -13.11
N ASP A 98 41.31 -17.48 -12.76
CA ASP A 98 41.42 -16.93 -11.40
C ASP A 98 40.22 -17.26 -10.49
N GLY A 99 39.22 -17.98 -11.00
CA GLY A 99 38.03 -18.41 -10.26
C GLY A 99 36.86 -17.41 -10.24
N ARG A 100 37.01 -16.23 -10.85
CA ARG A 100 35.91 -15.27 -11.06
C ARG A 100 34.95 -15.76 -12.15
N ILE A 101 33.67 -15.44 -12.04
CA ILE A 101 32.69 -15.62 -13.10
C ILE A 101 32.89 -14.49 -14.11
N GLY A 102 33.40 -14.84 -15.29
CA GLY A 102 33.57 -13.91 -16.41
C GLY A 102 32.27 -13.69 -17.20
N HIS A 103 31.31 -14.63 -17.10
CA HIS A 103 29.99 -14.50 -17.71
C HIS A 103 29.00 -15.50 -17.12
N ALA A 104 27.77 -15.05 -16.86
CA ALA A 104 26.62 -15.86 -16.53
C ALA A 104 25.39 -15.28 -17.22
N GLU A 105 24.47 -16.16 -17.58
CA GLU A 105 23.17 -15.81 -18.14
C GLU A 105 22.07 -16.15 -17.13
N LEU A 106 21.18 -15.20 -16.88
CA LEU A 106 20.06 -15.34 -15.95
C LEU A 106 18.75 -15.09 -16.71
N GLU A 107 17.90 -16.10 -16.82
CA GLU A 107 16.54 -15.96 -17.32
C GLU A 107 15.65 -15.40 -16.20
N ILE A 108 14.94 -14.31 -16.51
CA ILE A 108 14.07 -13.61 -15.56
C ILE A 108 12.97 -12.87 -16.32
N ALA A 109 11.72 -13.02 -15.88
CA ALA A 109 10.55 -12.33 -16.46
C ALA A 109 10.44 -12.43 -18.00
N ALA A 110 10.71 -13.61 -18.55
CA ALA A 110 10.76 -13.90 -20.00
C ALA A 110 11.83 -13.12 -20.80
N GLY A 111 12.81 -12.54 -20.10
CA GLY A 111 14.02 -11.95 -20.68
C GLY A 111 15.29 -12.61 -20.13
N VAL A 112 16.44 -12.15 -20.62
CA VAL A 112 17.75 -12.61 -20.15
C VAL A 112 18.56 -11.42 -19.66
N LEU A 113 19.28 -11.61 -18.57
CA LEU A 113 20.25 -10.70 -18.00
C LEU A 113 21.63 -11.36 -18.07
N TYR A 114 22.66 -10.58 -18.41
CA TYR A 114 24.05 -11.03 -18.28
C TYR A 114 24.67 -10.51 -17.00
N LEU A 115 25.55 -11.31 -16.42
CA LEU A 115 26.20 -11.01 -15.15
C LEU A 115 27.64 -11.53 -15.12
N ALA A 116 28.53 -10.75 -14.51
CA ALA A 116 29.92 -11.12 -14.28
C ALA A 116 30.41 -10.51 -12.96
N ASP A 117 31.47 -11.10 -12.42
CA ASP A 117 32.28 -10.44 -11.41
C ASP A 117 32.91 -9.16 -12.01
N GLU A 118 33.33 -8.25 -11.15
CA GLU A 118 34.06 -7.07 -11.60
C GLU A 118 35.47 -7.40 -12.10
N PHE A 119 35.88 -6.68 -13.14
CA PHE A 119 37.24 -6.67 -13.71
C PHE A 119 37.74 -5.22 -13.76
N PRO A 120 38.16 -4.64 -12.62
CA PRO A 120 38.70 -3.28 -12.55
C PRO A 120 39.80 -2.99 -13.56
N GLU A 121 40.61 -4.00 -13.90
CA GLU A 121 41.67 -3.96 -14.91
C GLU A 121 41.16 -3.71 -16.34
N LEU A 122 39.89 -4.02 -16.61
CA LEU A 122 39.19 -3.73 -17.87
C LEU A 122 38.26 -2.51 -17.76
N GLY A 123 38.21 -1.87 -16.59
CA GLY A 123 37.27 -0.78 -16.31
C GLY A 123 35.84 -1.23 -16.03
N LEU A 124 35.59 -2.54 -15.89
CA LEU A 124 34.29 -3.11 -15.54
C LEU A 124 34.18 -3.24 -14.02
N LYS A 125 33.33 -2.43 -13.38
CA LYS A 125 33.22 -2.36 -11.91
C LYS A 125 31.78 -2.43 -11.44
N ALA A 126 31.58 -2.97 -10.25
CA ALA A 126 30.30 -2.87 -9.57
C ALA A 126 29.95 -1.39 -9.28
N PRO A 127 28.65 -1.04 -9.18
CA PRO A 127 28.23 0.29 -8.76
C PRO A 127 28.87 0.70 -7.44
N LEU A 128 29.31 1.97 -7.34
CA LEU A 128 29.73 2.54 -6.07
C LEU A 128 28.51 2.69 -5.15
N PRO A 129 28.69 2.60 -3.82
CA PRO A 129 27.62 2.90 -2.87
C PRO A 129 26.98 4.27 -3.18
N GLU A 130 25.65 4.30 -3.20
CA GLU A 130 24.84 5.50 -3.49
C GLU A 130 25.01 6.08 -4.90
N ALA A 131 25.74 5.41 -5.82
CA ALA A 131 25.86 5.82 -7.21
C ALA A 131 24.89 5.05 -8.11
N VAL A 132 24.02 5.77 -8.81
CA VAL A 132 23.06 5.20 -9.77
C VAL A 132 23.35 5.75 -11.15
N SER A 133 23.96 4.94 -12.03
CA SER A 133 24.20 5.31 -13.43
C SER A 133 22.99 5.01 -14.32
N VAL A 134 22.25 3.94 -14.02
CA VAL A 134 21.07 3.49 -14.76
C VAL A 134 20.03 2.89 -13.81
N SER A 135 18.80 2.74 -14.30
CA SER A 135 17.75 1.99 -13.60
C SER A 135 17.27 0.84 -14.49
N LEU A 136 17.22 -0.35 -13.90
CA LEU A 136 16.77 -1.57 -14.56
C LEU A 136 15.28 -1.73 -14.32
N MET A 137 14.49 -1.73 -15.40
CA MET A 137 13.06 -2.00 -15.30
C MET A 137 12.85 -3.51 -15.30
N LEU A 138 12.22 -4.04 -14.26
CA LEU A 138 11.86 -5.45 -14.18
C LEU A 138 10.36 -5.59 -14.11
N HIS A 139 9.80 -6.32 -15.08
CA HIS A 139 8.40 -6.66 -15.07
C HIS A 139 8.17 -7.89 -14.17
N VAL A 140 7.26 -7.76 -13.22
CA VAL A 140 6.95 -8.82 -12.26
C VAL A 140 5.46 -9.09 -12.26
N THR A 141 5.08 -10.35 -12.04
CA THR A 141 3.67 -10.74 -12.01
C THR A 141 2.94 -10.22 -10.77
N ASN A 142 3.68 -9.92 -9.69
CA ASN A 142 3.17 -9.34 -8.45
C ASN A 142 4.26 -8.46 -7.80
N THR A 143 4.06 -7.15 -7.83
CA THR A 143 5.02 -6.16 -7.33
C THR A 143 5.23 -6.25 -5.83
N ASP A 144 4.17 -6.42 -5.03
CA ASP A 144 4.24 -6.52 -3.58
C ASP A 144 5.02 -7.76 -3.13
N ALA A 145 4.76 -8.91 -3.78
CA ALA A 145 5.46 -10.15 -3.48
C ALA A 145 6.95 -10.05 -3.84
N ALA A 146 7.28 -9.47 -5.00
CA ALA A 146 8.66 -9.25 -5.41
C ALA A 146 9.39 -8.29 -4.46
N LEU A 147 8.73 -7.18 -4.08
CA LEU A 147 9.29 -6.21 -3.13
C LEU A 147 9.54 -6.85 -1.76
N ARG A 148 8.59 -7.65 -1.26
CA ARG A 148 8.72 -8.34 0.04
C ARG A 148 9.91 -9.30 0.05
N ARG A 149 10.07 -10.13 -0.99
CA ARG A 149 11.21 -11.04 -1.13
C ARG A 149 12.53 -10.28 -1.21
N ALA A 150 12.60 -9.26 -2.06
CA ALA A 150 13.81 -8.46 -2.20
C ALA A 150 14.21 -7.78 -0.89
N ARG A 151 13.24 -7.21 -0.15
CA ARG A 151 13.46 -6.62 1.18
C ARG A 151 13.97 -7.65 2.18
N ALA A 152 13.37 -8.84 2.21
CA ALA A 152 13.80 -9.94 3.09
C ALA A 152 15.24 -10.40 2.78
N GLN A 153 15.66 -10.29 1.53
CA GLN A 153 17.01 -10.63 1.08
C GLN A 153 17.99 -9.43 1.10
N GLY A 154 17.66 -8.34 1.82
CA GLY A 154 18.59 -7.24 2.08
C GLY A 154 18.62 -6.12 1.04
N ALA A 155 17.67 -6.06 0.09
CA ALA A 155 17.54 -4.89 -0.76
C ALA A 155 17.05 -3.66 0.02
N THR A 156 17.59 -2.50 -0.33
CA THR A 156 17.14 -1.21 0.21
C THR A 156 15.96 -0.70 -0.62
N VAL A 157 14.79 -0.54 0.03
CA VAL A 157 13.61 0.04 -0.63
C VAL A 157 13.75 1.56 -0.67
N THR A 158 13.88 2.13 -1.87
CA THR A 158 14.01 3.59 -2.07
C THR A 158 12.67 4.24 -2.39
N ARG A 159 11.71 3.47 -2.90
CA ARG A 159 10.32 3.86 -3.04
C ARG A 159 9.44 2.65 -2.83
N ASP A 160 8.58 2.71 -1.81
CA ASP A 160 7.61 1.66 -1.51
C ASP A 160 6.52 1.59 -2.59
N ILE A 161 5.57 0.66 -2.44
CA ILE A 161 4.53 0.40 -3.42
C ILE A 161 3.74 1.67 -3.75
N TYR A 162 3.59 1.94 -5.05
CA TYR A 162 2.75 3.00 -5.55
C TYR A 162 2.10 2.60 -6.87
N GLU A 163 0.95 3.21 -7.17
CA GLU A 163 0.27 3.02 -8.45
C GLU A 163 0.43 4.28 -9.29
N ALA A 164 0.95 4.11 -10.50
CA ALA A 164 1.11 5.18 -11.45
C ALA A 164 1.15 4.61 -12.87
N HIS A 165 0.64 5.38 -13.83
CA HIS A 165 0.70 5.03 -15.25
C HIS A 165 0.11 3.65 -15.58
N GLY A 166 -0.91 3.21 -14.84
CA GLY A 166 -1.58 1.93 -15.07
C GLY A 166 -0.79 0.71 -14.59
N SER A 167 0.20 0.88 -13.71
CA SER A 167 0.98 -0.22 -13.14
C SER A 167 1.19 -0.03 -11.64
N ARG A 168 1.38 -1.14 -10.94
CA ARG A 168 1.79 -1.16 -9.54
C ARG A 168 3.30 -1.30 -9.49
N ASN A 169 3.95 -0.33 -8.86
CA ASN A 169 5.38 -0.11 -8.98
C ASN A 169 6.07 -0.05 -7.62
N ALA A 170 7.36 -0.38 -7.59
CA ALA A 170 8.26 -0.13 -6.47
C ALA A 170 9.68 0.14 -6.96
N THR A 171 10.55 0.71 -6.12
CA THR A 171 11.96 0.90 -6.45
C THR A 171 12.86 0.42 -5.33
N ILE A 172 13.87 -0.36 -5.68
CA ILE A 172 14.87 -0.89 -4.76
C ILE A 172 16.30 -0.66 -5.26
N ILE A 173 17.26 -0.70 -4.35
CA ILE A 173 18.68 -0.94 -4.62
C ILE A 173 18.99 -2.35 -4.11
N ASP A 174 19.49 -3.23 -4.97
CA ASP A 174 19.90 -4.57 -4.56
C ASP A 174 21.21 -4.53 -3.73
N PRO A 175 21.59 -5.63 -3.06
CA PRO A 175 22.82 -5.65 -2.24
C PRO A 175 24.12 -5.37 -3.01
N PHE A 176 24.08 -5.43 -4.35
CA PHE A 176 25.22 -5.21 -5.23
C PHE A 176 25.24 -3.79 -5.81
N GLY A 177 24.30 -2.94 -5.42
CA GLY A 177 24.26 -1.52 -5.76
C GLY A 177 23.44 -1.19 -7.02
N HIS A 178 22.81 -2.16 -7.67
CA HIS A 178 22.01 -1.90 -8.87
C HIS A 178 20.60 -1.41 -8.50
N ARG A 179 20.14 -0.36 -9.19
CA ARG A 179 18.79 0.19 -9.00
C ARG A 179 17.78 -0.52 -9.89
N TRP A 180 16.76 -1.09 -9.26
CA TRP A 180 15.66 -1.78 -9.91
C TRP A 180 14.33 -1.01 -9.75
N MET A 181 13.59 -0.89 -10.84
CA MET A 181 12.20 -0.46 -10.85
C MET A 181 11.33 -1.68 -11.14
N LEU A 182 10.59 -2.12 -10.12
CA LEU A 182 9.64 -3.21 -10.25
C LEU A 182 8.35 -2.64 -10.81
N SER A 183 7.82 -3.24 -11.87
CA SER A 183 6.56 -2.86 -12.47
C SER A 183 5.73 -4.12 -12.72
N GLY A 184 4.52 -4.15 -12.19
CA GLY A 184 3.60 -5.26 -12.37
C GLY A 184 2.22 -4.77 -12.72
N PRO A 185 1.30 -5.70 -13.03
CA PRO A 185 -0.10 -5.36 -13.18
C PRO A 185 -0.58 -4.60 -11.93
N LEU A 186 -1.55 -3.72 -12.09
CA LEU A 186 -2.29 -3.20 -10.95
C LEU A 186 -2.74 -4.40 -10.10
N GLY A 187 -2.62 -4.25 -8.79
CA GLY A 187 -3.00 -5.34 -7.90
C GLY A 187 -4.44 -5.76 -8.21
N ALA A 188 -4.73 -7.06 -8.07
CA ALA A 188 -6.12 -7.45 -7.83
C ALA A 188 -6.66 -6.57 -6.68
N PRO A 189 -7.96 -6.20 -6.69
CA PRO A 189 -8.53 -5.34 -5.67
C PRO A 189 -8.05 -5.83 -4.30
N VAL A 190 -7.55 -4.86 -3.52
CA VAL A 190 -6.97 -5.02 -2.18
C VAL A 190 -7.54 -6.27 -1.54
N GLU A 191 -6.69 -7.27 -1.23
CA GLU A 191 -7.13 -8.41 -0.43
C GLU A 191 -7.97 -7.84 0.71
N GLY A 192 -9.18 -8.35 0.88
CA GLY A 192 -10.09 -7.90 1.92
C GLY A 192 -9.39 -7.88 3.28
N ILE A 193 -10.03 -7.26 4.26
CA ILE A 193 -9.42 -7.20 5.59
C ILE A 193 -8.98 -8.60 6.04
N ARG A 194 -7.79 -8.69 6.64
CA ARG A 194 -7.23 -9.97 7.09
C ARG A 194 -7.36 -10.09 8.60
N HIS A 195 -7.30 -11.33 9.09
CA HIS A 195 -7.16 -11.61 10.51
C HIS A 195 -6.05 -10.76 11.13
N GLY A 196 -6.38 -10.01 12.18
CA GLY A 196 -5.46 -9.16 12.92
C GLY A 196 -5.35 -7.71 12.42
N ASP A 197 -5.95 -7.36 11.29
CA ASP A 197 -6.05 -5.95 10.88
C ASP A 197 -7.10 -5.21 11.71
N ILE A 198 -6.97 -3.88 11.82
CA ILE A 198 -7.96 -3.02 12.44
C ILE A 198 -9.03 -2.67 11.40
N GLY A 199 -10.27 -3.10 11.61
CA GLY A 199 -11.36 -2.83 10.66
C GLY A 199 -12.16 -1.57 10.95
N PHE A 200 -12.22 -1.18 12.22
CA PHE A 200 -12.80 0.08 12.63
C PHE A 200 -12.25 0.49 14.00
N ILE A 201 -12.34 1.78 14.28
CA ILE A 201 -11.84 2.38 15.51
C ILE A 201 -12.91 3.26 16.14
N SER A 202 -12.77 3.51 17.44
CA SER A 202 -13.60 4.50 18.12
C SER A 202 -12.79 5.26 19.15
N LEU A 203 -12.96 6.58 19.20
CA LEU A 203 -12.42 7.35 20.31
C LEU A 203 -13.29 7.12 21.54
N ALA A 204 -12.69 6.57 22.59
CA ALA A 204 -13.29 6.48 23.90
C ALA A 204 -13.04 7.81 24.62
N THR A 205 -14.10 8.57 24.91
CA THR A 205 -13.99 9.90 25.50
C THR A 205 -15.13 10.19 26.48
N PRO A 206 -14.95 11.05 27.51
CA PRO A 206 -16.03 11.44 28.42
C PRO A 206 -17.16 12.22 27.74
N ASP A 207 -16.83 13.07 26.76
CA ASP A 207 -17.78 13.91 26.02
C ASP A 207 -17.56 13.75 24.49
N PRO A 208 -18.40 12.94 23.82
CA PRO A 208 -18.31 12.70 22.38
C PRO A 208 -18.54 13.95 21.53
N GLU A 209 -19.44 14.85 21.92
CA GLU A 209 -19.72 16.06 21.14
C GLU A 209 -18.55 17.04 21.21
N ARG A 210 -17.94 17.16 22.40
CA ARG A 210 -16.74 17.99 22.58
C ARG A 210 -15.53 17.42 21.84
N ALA A 211 -15.35 16.09 21.85
CA ALA A 211 -14.32 15.45 21.04
C ALA A 211 -14.58 15.68 19.54
N ALA A 212 -15.82 15.51 19.07
CA ALA A 212 -16.17 15.77 17.68
C ALA A 212 -15.84 17.22 17.25
N ALA A 213 -16.11 18.21 18.11
CA ALA A 213 -15.73 19.59 17.86
C ALA A 213 -14.20 19.79 17.80
N PHE A 214 -13.47 19.19 18.75
CA PHE A 214 -12.00 19.24 18.79
C PHE A 214 -11.37 18.64 17.53
N TYR A 215 -11.67 17.38 17.21
CA TYR A 215 -11.10 16.70 16.05
C TYR A 215 -11.65 17.24 14.72
N GLY A 216 -12.87 17.79 14.72
CA GLY A 216 -13.41 18.56 13.60
C GLY A 216 -12.54 19.78 13.28
N HIS A 217 -12.11 20.55 14.28
CA HIS A 217 -11.19 21.68 14.10
C HIS A 217 -9.77 21.23 13.72
N VAL A 218 -9.21 20.25 14.43
CA VAL A 218 -7.81 19.84 14.27
C VAL A 218 -7.58 19.04 12.98
N LEU A 219 -8.41 18.04 12.72
CA LEU A 219 -8.25 17.07 11.64
C LEU A 219 -9.20 17.29 10.46
N GLY A 220 -10.22 18.14 10.60
CA GLY A 220 -11.24 18.35 9.56
C GLY A 220 -12.29 17.24 9.53
N TRP A 221 -12.50 16.53 10.64
CA TRP A 221 -13.53 15.48 10.72
C TRP A 221 -14.94 16.03 10.60
N THR A 222 -15.79 15.29 9.89
CA THR A 222 -17.23 15.55 9.79
C THR A 222 -17.97 14.47 10.58
N TYR A 223 -18.48 14.83 11.74
CA TYR A 223 -19.16 13.92 12.66
C TYR A 223 -20.68 13.95 12.48
N ASP A 224 -21.29 12.78 12.33
CA ASP A 224 -22.73 12.59 12.41
C ASP A 224 -23.11 12.06 13.80
N ALA A 225 -23.77 12.89 14.60
CA ALA A 225 -24.17 12.56 15.96
C ALA A 225 -25.26 11.47 16.01
N ALA A 226 -26.07 11.31 14.96
CA ALA A 226 -27.13 10.30 14.93
C ALA A 226 -26.55 8.89 14.83
N SER A 227 -25.59 8.68 13.92
CA SER A 227 -24.86 7.41 13.80
C SER A 227 -23.64 7.30 14.72
N ARG A 228 -23.23 8.40 15.36
CA ARG A 228 -22.01 8.54 16.17
C ARG A 228 -20.72 8.25 15.40
N ARG A 229 -20.67 8.62 14.12
CA ARG A 229 -19.56 8.29 13.21
C ARG A 229 -18.94 9.53 12.57
N VAL A 230 -17.65 9.44 12.32
CA VAL A 230 -16.96 10.33 11.38
C VAL A 230 -17.24 9.82 9.97
N THR A 231 -17.64 10.72 9.08
CA THR A 231 -18.23 10.39 7.77
C THR A 231 -17.29 10.64 6.59
N ASN A 232 -16.15 11.27 6.84
CA ASN A 232 -15.16 11.62 5.84
C ASN A 232 -13.80 10.94 6.07
N THR A 233 -13.80 9.80 6.77
CA THR A 233 -12.65 8.91 6.88
C THR A 233 -12.90 7.60 6.14
N GLU A 234 -11.87 7.05 5.52
CA GLU A 234 -11.93 5.73 4.89
C GLU A 234 -11.97 4.61 5.91
N LEU A 235 -11.12 4.68 6.96
CA LEU A 235 -11.24 3.76 8.09
C LEU A 235 -12.50 4.14 8.88
N PRO A 236 -13.47 3.23 9.08
CA PRO A 236 -14.65 3.52 9.87
C PRO A 236 -14.26 3.98 11.28
N THR A 237 -14.62 5.22 11.60
CA THR A 237 -14.21 5.89 12.83
C THR A 237 -15.44 6.35 13.60
N GLY A 238 -15.55 5.92 14.85
CA GLY A 238 -16.60 6.31 15.78
C GLY A 238 -16.08 7.20 16.91
N ILE A 239 -17.03 7.75 17.67
CA ILE A 239 -16.74 8.38 18.97
C ILE A 239 -17.79 7.85 19.95
N HIS A 240 -17.34 7.27 21.06
CA HIS A 240 -18.22 6.73 22.09
C HIS A 240 -17.87 7.28 23.46
N VAL A 241 -18.87 7.26 24.34
CA VAL A 241 -18.71 7.69 25.71
C VAL A 241 -17.97 6.63 26.52
N THR A 242 -17.02 7.03 27.34
CA THR A 242 -16.42 6.19 28.38
C THR A 242 -16.32 6.95 29.70
N GLU A 243 -16.48 6.23 30.81
CA GLU A 243 -16.18 6.73 32.16
C GLU A 243 -14.71 6.49 32.54
N ASP A 244 -14.01 5.65 31.78
CA ASP A 244 -12.60 5.38 31.94
C ASP A 244 -11.73 6.49 31.32
N ARG A 245 -10.41 6.28 31.34
CA ARG A 245 -9.46 7.22 30.75
C ARG A 245 -9.66 7.28 29.22
N PRO A 246 -9.61 8.48 28.61
CA PRO A 246 -9.68 8.61 27.16
C PRO A 246 -8.55 7.86 26.45
N THR A 247 -8.89 7.10 25.41
CA THR A 247 -7.95 6.28 24.62
C THR A 247 -8.58 5.91 23.27
N LEU A 248 -7.80 5.35 22.36
CA LEU A 248 -8.33 4.71 21.16
C LEU A 248 -8.83 3.29 21.47
N PHE A 249 -10.05 2.98 21.07
CA PHE A 249 -10.61 1.63 21.03
C PHE A 249 -10.44 1.05 19.62
N CYS A 250 -9.82 -0.12 19.52
CA CYS A 250 -9.59 -0.81 18.25
C CYS A 250 -10.50 -2.03 18.11
N CYS A 251 -11.05 -2.24 16.91
CA CYS A 251 -11.73 -3.48 16.56
C CYS A 251 -10.95 -4.25 15.49
N TYR A 252 -10.58 -5.49 15.79
CA TYR A 252 -9.73 -6.32 14.94
C TYR A 252 -10.54 -7.36 14.18
N ALA A 253 -10.22 -7.53 12.90
CA ALA A 253 -10.81 -8.59 12.09
C ALA A 253 -10.28 -9.96 12.56
N VAL A 254 -11.17 -10.94 12.64
CA VAL A 254 -10.83 -12.33 12.93
C VAL A 254 -11.54 -13.26 11.96
N ASP A 255 -10.88 -14.36 11.60
CA ASP A 255 -11.45 -15.36 10.68
C ASP A 255 -12.63 -16.13 11.30
N ASP A 256 -12.63 -16.29 12.62
CA ASP A 256 -13.61 -17.06 13.39
C ASP A 256 -13.79 -16.43 14.77
N ILE A 257 -15.01 -15.97 15.05
CA ILE A 257 -15.38 -15.28 16.29
C ILE A 257 -15.29 -16.20 17.50
N GLU A 258 -15.75 -17.45 17.42
CA GLU A 258 -15.73 -18.35 18.58
C GLU A 258 -14.31 -18.83 18.88
N ALA A 259 -13.50 -19.07 17.85
CA ALA A 259 -12.08 -19.36 18.03
C ALA A 259 -11.34 -18.16 18.65
N ALA A 260 -11.65 -16.93 18.24
CA ALA A 260 -11.09 -15.73 18.83
C ALA A 260 -11.48 -15.57 20.31
N ARG A 261 -12.77 -15.80 20.65
CA ARG A 261 -13.25 -15.78 22.06
C ARG A 261 -12.52 -16.80 22.93
N ALA A 262 -12.36 -18.03 22.44
CA ALA A 262 -11.60 -19.06 23.13
C ALA A 262 -10.12 -18.65 23.32
N ALA A 263 -9.48 -18.13 22.27
CA ALA A 263 -8.09 -17.66 22.34
C ALA A 263 -7.90 -16.51 23.34
N ILE A 264 -8.85 -15.58 23.41
CA ILE A 264 -8.85 -14.46 24.38
C ILE A 264 -8.91 -15.01 25.82
N ALA A 265 -9.85 -15.91 26.09
CA ALA A 265 -10.00 -16.52 27.42
C ALA A 265 -8.75 -17.33 27.82
N GLU A 266 -8.21 -18.13 26.90
CA GLU A 266 -6.99 -18.91 27.14
C GLU A 266 -5.73 -18.05 27.35
N ALA A 267 -5.70 -16.85 26.76
CA ALA A 267 -4.62 -15.88 26.93
C ALA A 267 -4.77 -15.03 28.20
N GLY A 268 -5.85 -15.21 28.98
CA GLY A 268 -6.09 -14.51 30.24
C GLY A 268 -6.90 -13.21 30.12
N GLY A 269 -7.50 -12.95 28.96
CA GLY A 269 -8.47 -11.86 28.76
C GLY A 269 -9.90 -12.28 29.03
N THR A 270 -10.83 -11.33 28.88
CA THR A 270 -12.27 -11.58 28.94
C THR A 270 -12.92 -11.24 27.60
N ALA A 271 -13.96 -11.96 27.22
CA ALA A 271 -14.71 -11.73 25.99
C ALA A 271 -16.21 -11.88 26.29
N ASP A 272 -17.00 -10.92 25.85
CA ASP A 272 -18.44 -10.90 26.05
C ASP A 272 -19.17 -11.86 25.10
N GLU A 273 -20.50 -11.86 25.14
CA GLU A 273 -21.31 -12.57 24.16
C GLU A 273 -21.24 -11.87 22.79
N ALA A 274 -21.28 -12.66 21.72
CA ALA A 274 -21.31 -12.13 20.37
C ALA A 274 -22.59 -11.34 20.11
N GLN A 275 -22.44 -10.15 19.54
CA GLN A 275 -23.53 -9.24 19.23
C GLN A 275 -23.52 -8.86 17.75
N GLN A 276 -24.70 -8.64 17.18
CA GLN A 276 -24.85 -8.15 15.81
C GLN A 276 -24.79 -6.63 15.76
N THR A 277 -23.91 -6.10 14.92
CA THR A 277 -23.71 -4.67 14.73
C THR A 277 -23.75 -4.32 13.24
N PRO A 278 -23.75 -3.02 12.88
CA PRO A 278 -23.57 -2.60 11.49
C PRO A 278 -22.24 -3.07 10.84
N HIS A 279 -21.27 -3.52 11.64
CA HIS A 279 -19.97 -4.05 11.19
C HIS A 279 -19.94 -5.59 11.13
N GLY A 280 -21.09 -6.25 11.31
CA GLY A 280 -21.21 -7.70 11.40
C GLY A 280 -21.24 -8.20 12.85
N THR A 281 -20.96 -9.49 13.02
CA THR A 281 -20.83 -10.11 14.35
C THR A 281 -19.58 -9.56 15.02
N THR A 282 -19.75 -8.99 16.21
CA THR A 282 -18.67 -8.40 17.02
C THR A 282 -18.68 -8.98 18.42
N VAL A 283 -17.52 -8.98 19.08
CA VAL A 283 -17.37 -9.33 20.49
C VAL A 283 -16.48 -8.29 21.15
N ASP A 284 -16.99 -7.65 22.19
CA ASP A 284 -16.21 -6.78 23.06
C ASP A 284 -15.37 -7.64 24.01
N ALA A 285 -14.14 -7.19 24.29
CA ALA A 285 -13.15 -7.94 25.03
C ALA A 285 -12.22 -7.03 25.83
N THR A 286 -11.54 -7.61 26.81
CA THR A 286 -10.51 -6.94 27.62
C THR A 286 -9.24 -7.80 27.62
N ASP A 287 -8.09 -7.16 27.41
CA ASP A 287 -6.79 -7.82 27.39
C ASP A 287 -6.22 -8.05 28.82
N VAL A 288 -5.05 -8.67 28.90
CA VAL A 288 -4.34 -8.95 30.17
C VAL A 288 -3.89 -7.70 30.94
N HIS A 289 -3.90 -6.53 30.31
CA HIS A 289 -3.59 -5.25 30.94
C HIS A 289 -4.83 -4.43 31.29
N GLY A 290 -6.04 -4.96 31.03
CA GLY A 290 -7.29 -4.24 31.26
C GLY A 290 -7.71 -3.32 30.12
N MET A 291 -7.08 -3.40 28.94
CA MET A 291 -7.45 -2.59 27.77
C MET A 291 -8.66 -3.18 27.07
N ALA A 292 -9.70 -2.37 26.91
CA ALA A 292 -10.86 -2.72 26.12
C ALA A 292 -10.56 -2.69 24.60
N PHE A 293 -11.03 -3.70 23.90
CA PHE A 293 -10.99 -3.81 22.43
C PHE A 293 -12.17 -4.65 21.94
N ALA A 294 -12.33 -4.79 20.63
CA ALA A 294 -13.28 -5.74 20.07
C ALA A 294 -12.66 -6.59 18.97
N VAL A 295 -13.30 -7.72 18.66
CA VAL A 295 -13.06 -8.49 17.45
C VAL A 295 -14.34 -8.55 16.60
N PHE A 296 -14.18 -8.63 15.29
CA PHE A 296 -15.30 -8.77 14.37
C PHE A 296 -14.98 -9.71 13.21
N ASP A 297 -16.02 -10.27 12.60
CA ASP A 297 -15.88 -11.22 11.50
C ASP A 297 -15.26 -10.54 10.26
N ALA A 298 -14.07 -11.02 9.85
CA ALA A 298 -13.35 -10.51 8.70
C ALA A 298 -14.18 -10.58 7.40
N ALA A 299 -15.05 -11.58 7.26
CA ALA A 299 -15.90 -11.74 6.09
C ALA A 299 -16.94 -10.62 5.94
N ALA A 300 -17.23 -9.86 7.01
CA ALA A 300 -18.14 -8.74 6.98
C ALA A 300 -17.52 -7.45 6.41
N ALA A 301 -16.19 -7.35 6.32
CA ALA A 301 -15.49 -6.16 5.83
C ALA A 301 -14.88 -6.36 4.44
N SER A 302 -15.03 -5.34 3.58
CA SER A 302 -14.70 -5.43 2.16
C SER A 302 -13.37 -4.78 1.78
N LYS A 303 -12.91 -3.76 2.51
CA LYS A 303 -11.67 -3.03 2.23
C LYS A 303 -10.70 -3.21 3.40
N ARG A 304 -9.49 -3.67 3.09
CA ARG A 304 -8.36 -3.62 4.03
C ARG A 304 -7.86 -2.17 4.14
N PRO A 305 -7.66 -1.63 5.35
CA PRO A 305 -7.19 -0.25 5.52
C PRO A 305 -5.84 0.00 4.85
N GLU A 306 -5.59 1.25 4.46
CA GLU A 306 -4.27 1.68 3.99
C GLU A 306 -3.24 1.58 5.12
N LEU A 307 -1.99 1.28 4.75
CA LEU A 307 -0.92 1.01 5.72
C LEU A 307 -0.63 2.22 6.64
N ASN A 308 -0.60 3.44 6.07
CA ASN A 308 -0.28 4.70 6.76
C ASN A 308 -1.40 5.75 6.63
N GLY A 309 -2.64 5.30 6.43
CA GLY A 309 -3.77 6.18 6.11
C GLY A 309 -3.73 6.71 4.67
N SER A 310 -4.89 7.07 4.12
CA SER A 310 -5.05 7.50 2.72
C SER A 310 -4.96 9.02 2.50
N GLY A 311 -4.91 9.82 3.57
CA GLY A 311 -4.87 11.28 3.49
C GLY A 311 -5.04 11.91 4.86
N PRO A 312 -5.04 13.25 4.98
CA PRO A 312 -5.18 13.97 6.25
C PRO A 312 -6.44 13.57 7.05
N GLY A 313 -6.29 13.39 8.36
CA GLY A 313 -7.37 12.97 9.27
C GLY A 313 -7.53 11.45 9.39
N GLU A 314 -6.78 10.66 8.64
CA GLU A 314 -6.75 9.20 8.72
C GLU A 314 -5.79 8.69 9.79
N LEU A 315 -6.05 7.49 10.28
CA LEU A 315 -5.16 6.79 11.20
C LEU A 315 -3.92 6.28 10.46
N ALA A 316 -2.75 6.80 10.82
CA ALA A 316 -1.47 6.45 10.20
C ALA A 316 -0.75 5.32 10.95
N TYR A 317 -0.82 5.35 12.28
CA TYR A 317 -0.09 4.43 13.14
C TYR A 317 -0.79 4.27 14.48
N VAL A 318 -0.72 3.08 15.10
CA VAL A 318 -1.20 2.83 16.45
C VAL A 318 -0.04 2.42 17.36
N THR A 319 0.12 3.15 18.47
CA THR A 319 1.10 2.80 19.51
C THR A 319 0.38 2.23 20.73
N TYR A 320 0.65 0.97 21.07
CA TYR A 320 0.21 0.36 22.32
C TYR A 320 1.29 0.57 23.39
N GLU A 321 1.03 1.46 24.32
CA GLU A 321 1.89 1.63 25.49
C GLU A 321 1.39 0.71 26.61
N VAL A 322 2.22 -0.19 27.11
CA VAL A 322 1.81 -1.22 28.08
C VAL A 322 2.82 -1.39 29.22
N PRO A 323 2.38 -1.86 30.40
CA PRO A 323 3.31 -2.22 31.47
C PRO A 323 4.28 -3.34 31.10
N ASN A 324 3.81 -4.38 30.40
CA ASN A 324 4.62 -5.54 30.04
C ASN A 324 4.45 -5.90 28.55
N SER A 325 5.46 -5.57 27.74
CA SER A 325 5.45 -5.87 26.30
C SER A 325 5.46 -7.37 26.00
N ALA A 326 6.04 -8.20 26.88
CA ALA A 326 6.07 -9.65 26.67
C ALA A 326 4.66 -10.24 26.81
N ALA A 327 3.95 -9.86 27.88
CA ALA A 327 2.55 -10.25 28.06
C ALA A 327 1.65 -9.76 26.92
N PHE A 328 1.87 -8.54 26.43
CA PHE A 328 1.16 -8.00 25.26
C PHE A 328 1.40 -8.84 24.00
N ARG A 329 2.67 -9.16 23.70
CA ARG A 329 3.03 -9.95 22.52
C ARG A 329 2.51 -11.39 22.60
N ASP A 330 2.55 -12.00 23.78
CA ASP A 330 2.02 -13.35 23.99
C ASP A 330 0.50 -13.37 23.77
N PHE A 331 -0.22 -12.38 24.31
CA PHE A 331 -1.66 -12.24 24.15
C PHE A 331 -2.06 -12.01 22.69
N TYR A 332 -1.58 -10.92 22.07
CA TYR A 332 -1.98 -10.55 20.72
C TYR A 332 -1.36 -11.44 19.64
N GLY A 333 -0.21 -12.07 19.91
CA GLY A 333 0.34 -13.11 19.04
C GLY A 333 -0.55 -14.36 18.99
N ARG A 334 -1.23 -14.70 20.09
CA ARG A 334 -2.18 -15.82 20.13
C ARG A 334 -3.54 -15.45 19.52
N VAL A 335 -4.09 -14.30 19.90
CA VAL A 335 -5.44 -13.87 19.49
C VAL A 335 -5.47 -13.39 18.03
N LEU A 336 -4.53 -12.52 17.65
CA LEU A 336 -4.50 -11.87 16.34
C LEU A 336 -3.47 -12.46 15.38
N ARG A 337 -2.76 -13.52 15.78
CA ARG A 337 -1.68 -14.15 15.00
C ARG A 337 -0.57 -13.15 14.63
N TRP A 338 -0.45 -12.08 15.41
CA TRP A 338 0.57 -11.06 15.18
C TRP A 338 1.97 -11.62 15.42
N THR A 339 2.88 -11.22 14.55
CA THR A 339 4.31 -11.45 14.76
C THR A 339 4.99 -10.10 14.96
N PHE A 340 6.10 -10.11 15.69
CA PHE A 340 6.74 -8.89 16.16
C PHE A 340 8.22 -8.86 15.79
N GLU A 341 8.71 -7.66 15.52
CA GLU A 341 10.14 -7.40 15.40
C GLU A 341 10.60 -6.30 16.36
N PRO A 342 11.85 -6.34 16.83
CA PRO A 342 12.38 -5.30 17.72
C PRO A 342 12.27 -3.90 17.08
N GLY A 343 11.69 -2.98 17.85
CA GLY A 343 11.61 -1.56 17.51
C GLY A 343 12.89 -0.80 17.86
N ARG A 344 12.82 0.53 17.72
CA ARG A 344 13.97 1.43 17.94
C ARG A 344 14.05 2.02 19.36
N VAL A 345 12.99 1.85 20.14
CA VAL A 345 12.92 2.30 21.54
C VAL A 345 13.15 1.12 22.48
N LYS A 346 13.54 1.43 23.72
CA LYS A 346 13.70 0.41 24.75
C LYS A 346 12.37 -0.32 24.95
N ASP A 347 12.41 -1.64 24.86
CA ASP A 347 11.22 -2.51 24.93
C ASP A 347 10.12 -2.16 23.91
N GLY A 348 10.53 -1.64 22.75
CA GLY A 348 9.67 -1.36 21.61
C GLY A 348 9.60 -2.53 20.65
N TRP A 349 8.43 -2.74 20.05
CA TRP A 349 8.13 -3.84 19.14
C TRP A 349 7.23 -3.36 18.01
N GLN A 350 7.61 -3.65 16.76
CA GLN A 350 6.76 -3.42 15.59
C GLN A 350 5.93 -4.66 15.30
N VAL A 351 4.64 -4.48 15.00
CA VAL A 351 3.77 -5.55 14.52
C VAL A 351 3.99 -5.72 13.02
N ARG A 352 4.27 -6.95 12.58
CA ARG A 352 4.49 -7.24 11.16
C ARG A 352 3.17 -7.39 10.42
N GLU A 353 3.11 -6.80 9.24
CA GLU A 353 2.02 -6.94 8.26
C GLU A 353 0.62 -6.47 8.72
N ALA A 354 0.49 -5.85 9.90
CA ALA A 354 -0.77 -5.29 10.39
C ALA A 354 -1.14 -3.97 9.69
N HIS A 355 -2.44 -3.78 9.43
CA HIS A 355 -2.99 -2.56 8.85
C HIS A 355 -4.05 -1.90 9.77
N PRO A 356 -3.95 -0.59 10.05
CA PRO A 356 -2.79 0.28 9.82
C PRO A 356 -1.54 -0.16 10.60
N MET A 357 -0.39 0.46 10.29
CA MET A 357 0.85 0.16 11.00
C MET A 357 0.67 0.27 12.52
N SER A 358 1.27 -0.66 13.24
CA SER A 358 1.06 -0.83 14.67
C SER A 358 2.35 -1.23 15.38
N GLY A 359 2.52 -0.76 16.61
CA GLY A 359 3.64 -1.17 17.45
C GLY A 359 3.33 -1.02 18.92
N ALA A 360 4.11 -1.71 19.75
CA ALA A 360 3.96 -1.69 21.20
C ALA A 360 5.25 -1.21 21.87
N ALA A 361 5.10 -0.53 23.01
CA ALA A 361 6.19 -0.12 23.88
C ALA A 361 5.89 -0.54 25.33
N GLY A 362 6.80 -1.29 25.93
CA GLY A 362 6.69 -1.73 27.31
C GLY A 362 7.24 -0.73 28.33
N GLY A 363 6.90 -0.92 29.60
CA GLY A 363 7.39 -0.12 30.73
C GLY A 363 6.53 1.09 31.09
N SER A 364 5.38 1.28 30.45
CA SER A 364 4.42 2.33 30.84
C SER A 364 3.73 1.97 32.16
N SER A 365 3.46 2.96 33.01
CA SER A 365 2.80 2.73 34.31
C SER A 365 1.35 2.24 34.17
N GLN A 366 0.72 2.52 33.04
CA GLN A 366 -0.64 2.12 32.69
C GLN A 366 -0.70 1.81 31.20
N ALA A 367 -1.62 0.93 30.82
CA ALA A 367 -1.86 0.62 29.41
C ALA A 367 -2.66 1.74 28.72
N THR A 368 -2.32 2.06 27.48
CA THR A 368 -3.06 3.02 26.65
C THR A 368 -2.77 2.78 25.16
N THR A 369 -3.73 3.12 24.30
CA THR A 369 -3.61 3.05 22.85
C THR A 369 -3.57 4.47 22.29
N VAL A 370 -2.42 4.85 21.74
CA VAL A 370 -2.16 6.21 21.24
C VAL A 370 -2.17 6.21 19.71
N PRO A 371 -3.17 6.84 19.07
CA PRO A 371 -3.23 6.98 17.62
C PRO A 371 -2.23 8.03 17.11
N MET A 372 -1.77 7.85 15.88
CA MET A 372 -1.14 8.90 15.08
C MET A 372 -2.05 9.26 13.91
N TRP A 373 -2.42 10.53 13.80
CA TRP A 373 -3.24 11.05 12.71
C TRP A 373 -2.38 11.71 11.64
N THR A 374 -2.66 11.42 10.38
CA THR A 374 -2.05 12.10 9.24
C THR A 374 -2.50 13.57 9.17
N VAL A 375 -1.59 14.48 8.86
CA VAL A 375 -1.90 15.88 8.59
C VAL A 375 -1.14 16.40 7.38
N ALA A 376 -1.77 17.30 6.61
CA ALA A 376 -1.13 17.94 5.47
C ALA A 376 -0.01 18.91 5.88
N ASN A 377 -0.16 19.57 7.04
CA ASN A 377 0.80 20.52 7.57
C ASN A 377 0.79 20.43 9.10
N ILE A 378 1.92 19.98 9.68
CA ILE A 378 2.03 19.72 11.11
C ILE A 378 2.01 20.98 11.96
N ASP A 379 2.66 22.06 11.51
CA ASP A 379 2.70 23.33 12.26
C ASP A 379 1.29 23.95 12.37
N ALA A 380 0.54 23.92 11.28
CA ALA A 380 -0.84 24.39 11.26
C ALA A 380 -1.75 23.50 12.13
N ALA A 381 -1.55 22.18 12.12
CA ALA A 381 -2.32 21.27 12.95
C ALA A 381 -2.04 21.47 14.45
N VAL A 382 -0.76 21.63 14.81
CA VAL A 382 -0.35 21.94 16.19
C VAL A 382 -0.90 23.29 16.67
N ALA A 383 -0.98 24.31 15.81
CA ALA A 383 -1.67 25.55 16.14
C ALA A 383 -3.16 25.31 16.45
N ARG A 384 -3.85 24.53 15.61
CA ARG A 384 -5.27 24.18 15.82
C ARG A 384 -5.50 23.38 17.11
N VAL A 385 -4.56 22.51 17.51
CA VAL A 385 -4.62 21.80 18.79
C VAL A 385 -4.67 22.80 19.95
N ARG A 386 -3.79 23.80 19.96
CA ARG A 386 -3.76 24.83 21.02
C ARG A 386 -5.02 25.69 21.02
N GLU A 387 -5.50 26.08 19.84
CA GLU A 387 -6.74 26.87 19.69
C GLU A 387 -7.97 26.12 20.22
N ALA A 388 -8.04 24.81 20.02
CA ALA A 388 -9.13 23.97 20.50
C ALA A 388 -9.00 23.56 21.97
N GLY A 389 -8.01 24.08 22.71
CA GLY A 389 -7.81 23.79 24.14
C GLY A 389 -7.02 22.51 24.45
N GLY A 390 -6.44 21.87 23.42
CA GLY A 390 -5.52 20.76 23.59
C GLY A 390 -4.10 21.21 24.01
N THR A 391 -3.27 20.25 24.40
CA THR A 391 -1.89 20.50 24.84
C THR A 391 -0.91 19.85 23.89
N VAL A 392 0.20 20.55 23.58
CA VAL A 392 1.31 20.00 22.79
C VAL A 392 2.36 19.51 23.79
N LEU A 393 2.52 18.20 23.90
CA LEU A 393 3.46 17.54 24.81
C LEU A 393 4.88 17.54 24.24
N ALA A 394 4.99 17.35 22.92
CA ALA A 394 6.24 17.45 22.19
C ALA A 394 6.02 18.22 20.88
N GLU A 395 6.79 19.30 20.70
CA GLU A 395 6.75 20.14 19.50
C GLU A 395 7.12 19.36 18.23
N PRO A 396 6.68 19.83 17.04
CA PRO A 396 7.06 19.23 15.75
C PRO A 396 8.57 18.98 15.64
N SER A 397 8.93 17.73 15.38
CA SER A 397 10.32 17.31 15.21
C SER A 397 10.45 16.32 14.06
N ARG A 398 11.62 16.31 13.40
CA ARG A 398 11.91 15.38 12.31
C ARG A 398 12.29 14.02 12.88
N GLN A 399 11.52 13.02 12.48
CA GLN A 399 11.74 11.60 12.71
C GLN A 399 12.20 10.92 11.42
N PRO A 400 12.76 9.70 11.49
CA PRO A 400 13.17 8.96 10.29
C PRO A 400 12.03 8.67 9.31
N TYR A 401 10.77 8.71 9.76
CA TYR A 401 9.58 8.43 8.97
C TYR A 401 8.79 9.69 8.55
N GLY A 402 9.13 10.89 9.03
CA GLY A 402 8.34 12.10 8.77
C GLY A 402 8.52 13.17 9.84
N LEU A 403 7.66 14.18 9.86
CA LEU A 403 7.52 15.08 11.01
C LEU A 403 6.49 14.49 11.98
N SER A 404 6.76 14.58 13.28
CA SER A 404 5.79 14.21 14.30
C SER A 404 5.72 15.22 15.44
N ALA A 405 4.55 15.29 16.08
CA ALA A 405 4.29 16.04 17.30
C ALA A 405 3.39 15.20 18.21
N GLU A 406 3.60 15.27 19.52
CA GLU A 406 2.78 14.58 20.51
C GLU A 406 1.84 15.58 21.19
N CYS A 407 0.56 15.24 21.29
CA CYS A 407 -0.47 16.12 21.81
C CYS A 407 -1.42 15.38 22.77
N THR A 408 -2.18 16.17 23.52
CA THR A 408 -3.45 15.74 24.10
C THR A 408 -4.60 16.56 23.53
N ASP A 409 -5.79 15.97 23.46
CA ASP A 409 -7.00 16.75 23.25
C ASP A 409 -7.38 17.53 24.52
N ASP A 410 -8.48 18.26 24.43
CA ASP A 410 -9.03 19.07 25.52
C ASP A 410 -9.68 18.22 26.63
N GLN A 411 -9.69 16.89 26.47
CA GLN A 411 -10.21 15.90 27.42
C GLN A 411 -9.11 14.99 28.00
N GLY A 412 -7.87 15.14 27.53
CA GLY A 412 -6.69 14.41 28.01
C GLY A 412 -6.37 13.13 27.22
N ALA A 413 -7.05 12.86 26.10
CA ALA A 413 -6.68 11.75 25.21
C ALA A 413 -5.36 12.08 24.51
N ARG A 414 -4.37 11.19 24.60
CA ARG A 414 -3.09 11.35 23.90
C ARG A 414 -3.21 10.93 22.44
N PHE A 415 -2.55 11.67 21.56
CA PHE A 415 -2.39 11.31 20.15
C PHE A 415 -1.12 11.94 19.56
N TYR A 416 -0.66 11.42 18.44
CA TYR A 416 0.38 12.03 17.61
C TYR A 416 -0.22 12.65 16.35
N LEU A 417 0.44 13.69 15.86
CA LEU A 417 0.26 14.21 14.50
C LEU A 417 1.45 13.78 13.67
N GLY A 418 1.20 13.26 12.46
CA GLY A 418 2.23 12.81 11.53
C GLY A 418 2.08 13.50 10.16
N GLN A 419 3.19 14.05 9.65
CA GLN A 419 3.29 14.54 8.27
C GLN A 419 4.38 13.76 7.56
N PHE A 420 3.98 12.99 6.54
CA PHE A 420 4.82 12.03 5.83
C PHE A 420 5.29 12.55 4.47
#